data_AF-C4V700-F1
#
_entry.id   AF-C4V700-F1
#
_cell.length_a   1.000
_cell.length_b   1.000
_cell.length_c   1.000
_cell.angle_alpha   90.00
_cell.angle_beta   90.00
_cell.angle_gamma   90.00
#
_symmetry.space_group_name_H-M   'P 1'
#
loop_
_entity.id
_entity.type
_entity.pdbx_description
1 polymer ?
#
loop_
_entity_poly.entity_id
_entity_poly.type
_entity_poly.pdbx_seq_one_letter_code
_entity_poly.pdbx_strand_id
1 'polypeptide(L)'
;MLQNYFIRNSLENVGSSFVFGTLTKLTYKVFQEYPDLYTLNECVLNGIDMSKYTLIHCINSYLLDLVGMRGYLLRMCSVFISGFCVGMRNGTQFAVNNGMMGLFFSVVKDFIKPF
;
A
#
# COMPACT_ATOMS: atom_id res chain seq x y z
N MET A 1 -0.56 -23.38 -9.50
CA MET A 1 0.23 -22.39 -10.29
C MET A 1 -0.14 -20.94 -9.92
N LEU A 2 -1.42 -20.58 -9.94
CA LEU A 2 -1.92 -19.25 -9.49
C LEU A 2 -1.49 -18.85 -8.08
N GLN A 3 -1.52 -19.80 -7.12
CA GLN A 3 -1.14 -19.52 -5.73
C GLN A 3 0.35 -19.18 -5.57
N ASN A 4 1.25 -19.88 -6.27
CA ASN A 4 2.69 -19.58 -6.24
C ASN A 4 3.01 -18.25 -6.92
N TYR A 5 2.29 -17.92 -7.99
CA TYR A 5 2.41 -16.62 -8.66
C TYR A 5 1.95 -15.48 -7.76
N PHE A 6 0.81 -15.65 -7.07
CA PHE A 6 0.30 -14.69 -6.10
C PHE A 6 1.27 -14.47 -4.94
N ILE A 7 1.78 -15.54 -4.33
CA ILE A 7 2.73 -15.46 -3.20
C ILE A 7 3.99 -14.71 -3.62
N ARG A 8 4.57 -15.08 -4.77
CA ARG A 8 5.79 -14.42 -5.27
C ARG A 8 5.56 -12.94 -5.55
N ASN A 9 4.51 -12.59 -6.29
CA ASN A 9 4.20 -11.20 -6.63
C ASN A 9 3.87 -10.37 -5.37
N SER A 10 3.17 -10.98 -4.41
CA SER A 10 2.89 -10.32 -3.12
C SER A 10 4.17 -10.06 -2.33
N LEU A 11 5.08 -11.03 -2.26
CA LEU A 11 6.38 -10.85 -1.59
C LEU A 11 7.24 -9.78 -2.27
N GLU A 12 7.29 -9.76 -3.60
CA GLU A 12 8.03 -8.73 -4.36
C GLU A 12 7.44 -7.33 -4.11
N ASN A 13 6.11 -7.19 -4.11
CA ASN A 13 5.44 -5.91 -3.83
C ASN A 13 5.61 -5.46 -2.38
N VAL A 14 5.49 -6.37 -1.43
CA VAL A 14 5.67 -6.10 0.00
C VAL A 14 7.12 -5.71 0.29
N GLY A 15 8.10 -6.44 -0.24
CA GLY A 15 9.51 -6.12 -0.10
C GLY A 15 9.88 -4.77 -0.72
N SER A 16 9.34 -4.47 -1.91
CA SER A 16 9.54 -3.16 -2.56
C SER A 16 8.97 -2.02 -1.72
N SER A 17 7.80 -2.22 -1.13
CA SER A 17 7.13 -1.23 -0.28
C SER A 17 7.84 -1.03 1.05
N PHE A 18 8.44 -2.08 1.61
CA PHE A 18 9.33 -1.99 2.78
C PHE A 18 10.52 -1.07 2.50
N VAL A 19 11.24 -1.36 1.41
CA VAL A 19 12.44 -0.60 1.02
C VAL A 19 12.06 0.85 0.73
N PHE A 20 10.98 1.08 -0.02
CA PHE A 20 10.51 2.43 -0.34
C PHE A 20 10.11 3.21 0.91
N GLY A 21 9.34 2.62 1.82
CA GLY A 21 8.92 3.27 3.06
C GLY A 21 10.09 3.60 3.98
N THR A 22 11.07 2.70 4.07
CA THR A 22 12.28 2.91 4.88
C THR A 22 13.14 4.04 4.29
N LEU A 23 13.43 3.99 2.99
CA LEU A 23 14.25 5.00 2.30
C LEU A 23 13.59 6.38 2.29
N THR A 24 12.27 6.46 2.11
CA THR A 24 11.55 7.74 2.09
C THR A 24 11.63 8.43 3.46
N LYS A 25 11.49 7.66 4.56
CA LYS A 25 11.61 8.22 5.91
C LYS A 25 13.05 8.58 6.24
N LEU A 26 14.00 7.73 5.83
CA LEU A 26 15.44 7.96 6.03
C LEU A 26 15.90 9.24 5.33
N THR A 27 15.56 9.40 4.04
CA THR A 27 15.90 10.61 3.28
C THR A 27 15.30 11.85 3.93
N TYR A 28 14.01 11.83 4.26
CA TYR A 28 13.35 12.93 4.98
C TYR A 28 14.09 13.33 6.26
N LYS A 29 14.52 12.35 7.07
CA LYS A 29 15.24 12.59 8.32
C LYS A 29 16.67 13.09 8.11
N VAL A 30 17.40 12.55 7.14
CA VAL A 30 18.75 13.03 6.78
C VAL A 30 18.75 14.50 6.34
N PHE A 31 17.67 14.97 5.70
CA PHE A 31 17.52 16.38 5.33
C PHE A 31 17.19 17.30 6.53
N GLN A 32 16.72 16.76 7.65
CA GLN A 32 16.23 17.56 8.78
C GLN A 32 17.13 17.49 10.02
N GLU A 33 17.74 16.35 10.31
CA GLU A 33 18.46 16.06 11.56
C GLU A 33 19.70 15.18 11.31
N TYR A 34 20.66 15.20 12.25
CA TYR A 34 21.75 14.23 12.26
C TYR A 34 21.20 12.85 12.69
N PRO A 35 21.38 11.80 11.87
CA PRO A 35 20.75 10.50 12.13
C PRO A 35 21.36 9.81 13.35
N ASP A 36 20.49 9.35 14.26
CA ASP A 36 20.83 8.48 15.39
C ASP A 36 20.21 7.08 15.23
N LEU A 37 20.52 6.18 16.15
CA LEU A 37 19.97 4.81 16.17
C LEU A 37 18.44 4.79 16.32
N TYR A 38 17.86 5.79 17.00
CA TYR A 38 16.41 5.91 17.17
C TYR A 38 15.73 6.25 15.83
N THR A 39 16.34 7.14 15.05
CA THR A 39 15.92 7.51 13.70
C THR A 39 15.89 6.30 12.78
N LEU A 40 16.89 5.41 12.87
CA LEU A 40 16.90 4.18 12.06
C LEU A 40 15.72 3.27 12.40
N ASN A 41 15.41 3.11 13.70
CA ASN A 41 14.27 2.31 14.14
C ASN A 41 12.94 2.89 13.63
N GLU A 42 12.74 4.20 13.71
CA GLU A 42 11.56 4.86 13.13
C GLU A 42 11.43 4.63 11.62
N CYS A 43 12.55 4.67 10.88
CA CYS A 43 12.54 4.43 9.43
C CYS A 43 12.12 3.00 9.11
N VAL A 44 12.66 2.01 9.84
CA VAL A 44 12.30 0.60 9.68
C VAL A 44 10.83 0.37 10.03
N LEU A 45 10.35 0.98 11.13
CA LEU A 45 8.93 0.90 11.50
C LEU A 45 8.02 1.48 10.40
N ASN A 46 8.41 2.58 9.77
CA ASN A 46 7.67 3.14 8.63
C ASN A 46 7.66 2.18 7.42
N GLY A 47 8.78 1.54 7.13
CA GLY A 47 8.86 0.48 6.11
C GLY A 47 7.94 -0.69 6.42
N ILE A 48 7.92 -1.17 7.68
CA ILE A 48 7.04 -2.25 8.14
C ILE A 48 5.57 -1.86 7.94
N ASP A 49 5.19 -0.63 8.30
CA ASP A 49 3.80 -0.19 8.17
C ASP A 49 3.36 -0.06 6.71
N MET A 50 4.21 0.45 5.80
CA MET A 50 3.94 0.41 4.36
C MET A 50 3.80 -1.02 3.82
N SER A 51 4.61 -1.94 4.33
CA SER A 51 4.59 -3.36 3.96
C SER A 51 3.28 -4.02 4.35
N LYS A 52 2.78 -3.75 5.57
CA LYS A 52 1.48 -4.24 6.05
C LYS A 52 0.34 -3.76 5.15
N TYR A 53 0.34 -2.48 4.76
CA TYR A 53 -0.70 -1.96 3.87
C TYR A 53 -0.69 -2.63 2.50
N THR A 54 0.51 -2.86 1.96
CA THR A 54 0.68 -3.55 0.68
C THR A 54 0.20 -4.99 0.77
N LEU A 55 0.49 -5.68 1.88
CA LEU A 55 0.01 -7.03 2.13
C LEU A 55 -1.53 -7.09 2.20
N ILE A 56 -2.16 -6.16 2.93
CA ILE A 56 -3.63 -6.03 2.98
C ILE A 56 -4.19 -5.84 1.58
N HIS A 57 -3.55 -5.02 0.75
CA HIS A 57 -3.94 -4.82 -0.63
C HIS A 57 -3.81 -6.07 -1.51
N CYS A 58 -2.69 -6.79 -1.43
CA CYS A 58 -2.53 -8.05 -2.15
C CYS A 58 -3.60 -9.06 -1.76
N ILE A 59 -3.88 -9.22 -0.45
CA ILE A 59 -4.91 -10.13 0.06
C ILE A 59 -6.29 -9.75 -0.46
N ASN A 60 -6.68 -8.47 -0.35
CA ASN A 60 -7.98 -8.01 -0.83
C ASN A 60 -8.13 -8.21 -2.34
N SER A 61 -7.10 -7.89 -3.12
CA SER A 61 -7.11 -8.10 -4.56
C SER A 61 -7.29 -9.58 -4.92
N TYR A 62 -6.64 -10.49 -4.19
CA TYR A 62 -6.77 -11.91 -4.42
C TYR A 62 -8.15 -12.44 -4.04
N LEU A 63 -8.70 -12.00 -2.90
CA LEU A 63 -10.05 -12.38 -2.48
C LEU A 63 -11.11 -11.91 -3.48
N LEU A 64 -11.01 -10.69 -3.99
CA LEU A 64 -11.95 -10.16 -4.98
C LEU A 64 -11.84 -10.89 -6.32
N ASP A 65 -10.62 -11.25 -6.76
CA ASP A 65 -10.42 -12.06 -7.97
C ASP A 65 -11.03 -13.47 -7.81
N LEU A 66 -10.93 -14.07 -6.62
CA LEU A 66 -11.60 -15.35 -6.30
C LEU A 66 -13.13 -15.25 -6.33
N VAL A 67 -13.70 -14.10 -5.96
CA VAL A 67 -15.16 -13.83 -6.07
C VAL A 67 -15.59 -13.54 -7.53
N GLY A 68 -14.64 -13.53 -8.47
CA GLY A 68 -14.89 -13.39 -9.89
C GLY A 68 -14.85 -11.94 -10.40
N MET A 69 -14.42 -10.99 -9.56
CA MET A 69 -14.20 -9.62 -10.01
C MET A 69 -12.95 -9.53 -10.88
N ARG A 70 -13.04 -8.82 -12.01
CA ARG A 70 -11.92 -8.68 -12.95
C ARG A 70 -11.79 -7.25 -13.47
N GLY A 71 -10.63 -6.97 -14.07
CA GLY A 71 -10.35 -5.72 -14.80
C GLY A 71 -10.39 -4.48 -13.91
N TYR A 72 -10.99 -3.41 -14.43
CA TYR A 72 -11.02 -2.11 -13.75
C TYR A 72 -11.79 -2.15 -12.43
N LEU A 73 -12.89 -2.90 -12.36
CA LEU A 73 -13.72 -3.01 -11.16
C LEU A 73 -12.96 -3.69 -10.00
N LEU A 74 -12.19 -4.74 -10.30
CA LEU A 74 -11.30 -5.38 -9.34
C LEU A 74 -10.31 -4.38 -8.74
N ARG A 75 -9.66 -3.58 -9.59
CA ARG A 75 -8.67 -2.59 -9.17
C ARG A 75 -9.29 -1.53 -8.25
N MET A 76 -10.42 -0.95 -8.64
CA MET A 76 -11.07 0.11 -7.87
C MET A 76 -11.53 -0.39 -6.50
N CYS A 77 -12.22 -1.53 -6.45
CA CYS A 77 -12.69 -2.09 -5.17
C CYS A 77 -11.53 -2.54 -4.29
N SER A 78 -10.48 -3.13 -4.87
CA SER A 78 -9.27 -3.51 -4.13
C SER A 78 -8.61 -2.28 -3.48
N VAL A 79 -8.42 -1.19 -4.22
CA VAL A 79 -7.86 0.07 -3.71
C VAL A 79 -8.74 0.67 -2.61
N PHE A 80 -10.05 0.75 -2.84
CA PHE A 80 -10.99 1.31 -1.87
C PHE A 80 -11.03 0.50 -0.57
N ILE A 81 -11.21 -0.83 -0.66
CA ILE A 81 -11.31 -1.71 0.51
C ILE A 81 -10.00 -1.67 1.31
N SER A 82 -8.84 -1.67 0.64
CA SER A 82 -7.56 -1.53 1.32
C SER A 82 -7.42 -0.19 2.03
N GLY A 83 -7.74 0.93 1.38
CA GLY A 83 -7.71 2.25 2.00
C GLY A 83 -8.69 2.36 3.18
N PHE A 84 -9.87 1.76 3.05
CA PHE A 84 -10.87 1.68 4.09
C PHE A 84 -10.40 0.87 5.30
N CYS A 85 -9.90 -0.35 5.10
CA CYS A 85 -9.35 -1.19 6.18
C CYS A 85 -8.23 -0.47 6.94
N VAL A 86 -7.36 0.24 6.23
CA VAL A 86 -6.25 0.99 6.84
C VAL A 86 -6.75 2.19 7.62
N GLY A 87 -7.70 2.95 7.09
CA GLY A 87 -8.24 4.14 7.76
C GLY A 87 -9.17 3.81 8.94
N MET A 88 -9.71 2.59 9.02
CA MET A 88 -10.63 2.16 10.08
C MET A 88 -10.03 2.29 11.48
N ARG A 89 -8.72 2.14 11.63
CA ARG A 89 -8.01 2.34 12.91
C ARG A 89 -8.16 3.76 13.49
N ASN A 90 -8.45 4.73 12.63
CA ASN A 90 -8.63 6.15 13.00
C ASN A 90 -10.11 6.55 13.02
N GLY A 91 -11.03 5.62 12.79
CA GLY A 91 -12.48 5.86 12.73
C GLY A 91 -13.08 5.74 11.33
N THR A 92 -14.40 5.61 11.27
CA THR A 92 -15.15 5.32 10.04
C THR A 92 -15.06 6.45 9.01
N GLN A 93 -15.12 7.70 9.44
CA GLN A 93 -15.00 8.86 8.55
C GLN A 93 -13.61 8.93 7.90
N PHE A 94 -12.55 8.63 8.67
CA PHE A 94 -11.18 8.52 8.13
C PHE A 94 -11.04 7.35 7.17
N ALA A 95 -11.68 6.22 7.45
CA ALA A 95 -11.71 5.06 6.56
C ALA A 95 -12.27 5.40 5.17
N VAL A 96 -13.44 6.05 5.12
CA VAL A 96 -14.08 6.45 3.87
C VAL A 96 -13.21 7.45 3.11
N ASN A 97 -12.70 8.48 3.78
CA ASN A 97 -11.83 9.47 3.14
C ASN A 97 -10.56 8.83 2.57
N ASN A 98 -9.95 7.90 3.30
CA ASN A 98 -8.73 7.22 2.85
C ASN A 98 -8.99 6.30 1.65
N GLY A 99 -10.11 5.57 1.66
CA GLY A 99 -10.55 4.77 0.50
C GLY A 99 -10.80 5.64 -0.74
N MET A 100 -11.49 6.77 -0.58
CA MET A 100 -11.77 7.71 -1.67
C MET A 100 -10.50 8.38 -2.21
N MET A 101 -9.58 8.75 -1.34
CA MET A 101 -8.29 9.33 -1.73
C MET A 101 -7.45 8.32 -2.52
N GLY A 102 -7.47 7.04 -2.11
CA GLY A 102 -6.85 5.95 -2.87
C GLY A 102 -7.42 5.80 -4.27
N LEU A 103 -8.76 5.85 -4.42
CA LEU A 103 -9.41 5.82 -5.73
C LEU A 103 -8.98 7.00 -6.60
N PHE A 104 -8.97 8.21 -6.03
CA PHE A 104 -8.53 9.40 -6.74
C PHE A 104 -7.09 9.25 -7.27
N PHE A 105 -6.16 8.81 -6.42
CA PHE A 105 -4.77 8.58 -6.85
C PHE A 105 -4.65 7.47 -7.89
N SER A 106 -5.49 6.42 -7.82
CA SER A 106 -5.51 5.37 -8.85
C SER A 106 -5.95 5.94 -10.21
N VAL A 107 -6.99 6.77 -10.24
CA VAL A 107 -7.46 7.44 -11.47
C VAL A 107 -6.39 8.37 -12.01
N VAL A 108 -5.79 9.22 -11.16
CA VAL A 108 -4.72 10.14 -11.55
C VAL A 108 -3.52 9.37 -12.12
N LYS A 109 -3.15 8.25 -11.52
CA LYS A 109 -2.06 7.39 -12.03
C LYS A 109 -2.37 6.84 -13.43
N ASP A 110 -3.62 6.49 -13.70
CA ASP A 110 -4.05 6.01 -15.01
C ASP A 110 -4.07 7.14 -16.05
N PHE A 111 -4.36 8.38 -15.66
CA PHE A 111 -4.19 9.54 -16.54
C PHE A 111 -2.72 9.88 -16.83
N ILE A 112 -1.82 9.68 -15.86
CA ILE A 112 -0.40 10.02 -16.00
C ILE A 112 0.38 8.94 -16.76
N LYS A 113 -0.08 7.68 -16.76
CA LYS A 113 0.45 6.62 -17.62
C LYS A 113 -0.49 6.34 -18.80
N PRO A 114 -0.40 7.10 -19.91
CA PRO A 114 -1.20 6.83 -21.10
C PRO A 114 -0.72 5.64 -21.94
N PHE A 115 0.32 4.88 -21.54
CA PHE A 115 0.89 3.77 -22.31
C PHE A 115 1.34 2.60 -21.42
#